data_AF-A0A5M6CRS0-F1
#
_entry.id   AF-A0A5M6CRS0-F1
#
_cell.length_a   1.000
_cell.length_b   1.000
_cell.length_c   1.000
_cell.angle_alpha   90.00
_cell.angle_beta   90.00
_cell.angle_gamma   90.00
#
_symmetry.space_group_name_H-M   'P 1'
#
loop_
_entity.id
_entity.type
_entity.pdbx_description
1 polymer ?
#
loop_
_entity_poly.entity_id
_entity_poly.type
_entity_poly.pdbx_seq_one_letter_code
_entity_poly.pdbx_strand_id
1 'polypeptide(L)'
;MYYSFKPLLKLRYALDDNGAKIEPSHSGQKAKCILCKGTVIGKCGEIYVWHWQHQNDRVCDPWKEHETEWHRNWKAKFPIDWQEVIIENYYEKHIADIKTADGTVIEFQNSSISNDTIRVRENFYRDMIWVVNAITFKDNFKKLSLVQLSLKTIEREYYKELKYLEDSYKADLKRITEINKKSEQEISRKIGIIKIKTNSVDKLQEILKDHENFTNEVIKKWSEEGVYWGDETYDVANKINPESKRQLVSIPEKKKELHDEIKSLEIGLQKINNLDDFEIEGQLFKILPYSNLPAESFPRARAILKKSRTSLFQEIVSFKTESEFKSYKYRQDQFDFAVDPTNGISNYHKKIEGVKISIHNLDMQLQGLKNSIAENLVIHLKSKIQDLESQIHSLNVELDDLIEEKVGKQQTRQFILT
;
A
#
# COMPACT_ATOMS: atom_id res chain seq x y z
N MET A 1 63.20 -6.45 64.10
CA MET A 1 64.55 -6.37 63.50
C MET A 1 64.83 -7.67 62.78
N TYR A 2 64.59 -7.72 61.47
CA TYR A 2 64.99 -8.87 60.66
C TYR A 2 66.49 -8.77 60.43
N TYR A 3 67.27 -9.55 61.18
CA TYR A 3 68.66 -9.83 60.82
C TYR A 3 68.62 -10.72 59.57
N SER A 4 68.56 -10.08 58.40
CA SER A 4 68.93 -10.73 57.15
C SER A 4 70.42 -11.01 57.26
N PHE A 5 70.78 -12.27 57.46
CA PHE A 5 72.13 -12.76 57.20
C PHE A 5 72.41 -12.44 55.74
N LYS A 6 73.10 -11.32 55.48
CA LYS A 6 73.53 -10.96 54.14
C LYS A 6 74.56 -12.01 53.71
N PRO A 7 74.26 -12.82 52.69
CA PRO A 7 75.13 -13.92 52.32
C PRO A 7 76.49 -13.41 51.86
N LEU A 8 77.55 -14.08 52.34
CA LEU A 8 78.92 -13.77 51.93
C LEU A 8 79.13 -14.17 50.47
N LEU A 9 79.54 -13.21 49.67
CA LEU A 9 79.83 -13.38 48.26
C LEU A 9 80.93 -14.43 48.06
N LYS A 10 80.66 -15.43 47.23
CA LYS A 10 81.61 -16.49 46.86
C LYS A 10 82.02 -16.30 45.41
N LEU A 11 83.32 -16.07 45.19
CA LEU A 11 83.90 -15.93 43.86
C LEU A 11 84.63 -17.21 43.49
N ARG A 12 84.55 -17.66 42.23
CA ARG A 12 85.34 -18.80 41.79
C ARG A 12 86.79 -18.40 41.53
N TYR A 13 86.98 -17.20 40.99
CA TYR A 13 88.30 -16.70 40.61
C TYR A 13 88.72 -15.42 41.36
N ALA A 14 90.02 -15.29 41.59
CA ALA A 14 90.69 -14.10 42.12
C ALA A 14 91.92 -13.77 41.28
N LEU A 15 92.57 -12.64 41.55
CA LEU A 15 93.82 -12.23 40.92
C LEU A 15 94.99 -12.50 41.85
N ASP A 16 96.03 -13.15 41.34
CA ASP A 16 97.32 -13.25 42.03
C ASP A 16 98.08 -11.90 42.04
N ASP A 17 99.28 -11.89 42.61
CA ASP A 17 100.10 -10.68 42.67
C ASP A 17 100.55 -10.16 41.30
N ASN A 18 100.58 -11.04 40.28
CA ASN A 18 100.90 -10.73 38.89
C ASN A 18 99.66 -10.34 38.06
N GLY A 19 98.46 -10.36 38.64
CA GLY A 19 97.20 -10.07 37.97
C GLY A 19 96.62 -11.23 37.16
N ALA A 20 97.15 -12.44 37.28
CA ALA A 20 96.62 -13.64 36.64
C ALA A 20 95.41 -14.19 37.42
N LYS A 21 94.43 -14.72 36.68
CA LYS A 21 93.19 -15.27 37.23
C LYS A 21 93.44 -16.68 37.80
N ILE A 22 93.18 -16.86 39.09
CA ILE A 22 93.46 -18.10 39.82
C ILE A 22 92.26 -18.63 40.61
N GLU A 23 92.17 -19.95 40.72
CA GLU A 23 91.32 -20.64 41.70
C GLU A 23 92.09 -20.82 43.03
N PRO A 24 91.38 -20.95 44.18
CA PRO A 24 92.07 -21.12 45.45
C PRO A 24 92.71 -22.52 45.50
N SER A 25 94.01 -22.59 45.79
CA SER A 25 94.78 -23.83 45.88
C SER A 25 94.77 -24.43 47.30
N HIS A 26 94.60 -23.61 48.33
CA HIS A 26 94.48 -24.04 49.73
C HIS A 26 93.68 -23.06 50.59
N SER A 27 93.12 -23.54 51.70
CA SER A 27 92.36 -22.69 52.62
C SER A 27 93.30 -21.70 53.34
N GLY A 28 92.89 -20.44 53.43
CA GLY A 28 93.71 -19.36 54.00
C GLY A 28 94.60 -18.64 52.99
N GLN A 29 94.71 -19.13 51.74
CA GLN A 29 95.43 -18.43 50.66
C GLN A 29 94.86 -17.02 50.49
N LYS A 30 95.70 -16.01 50.27
CA LYS A 30 95.27 -14.64 50.00
C LYS A 30 95.43 -14.29 48.52
N ALA A 31 94.45 -13.59 47.97
CA ALA A 31 94.47 -13.06 46.61
C ALA A 31 93.67 -11.74 46.56
N LYS A 32 93.62 -11.08 45.39
CA LYS A 32 92.83 -9.86 45.18
C LYS A 32 91.54 -10.18 44.45
N CYS A 33 90.41 -9.63 44.92
CA CYS A 33 89.13 -9.74 44.24
C CYS A 33 89.22 -9.22 42.79
N ILE A 34 88.68 -9.97 41.82
CA ILE A 34 88.66 -9.53 40.41
C ILE A 34 87.96 -8.16 40.26
N LEU A 35 86.88 -7.93 41.00
CA LEU A 35 86.00 -6.77 40.88
C LEU A 35 86.49 -5.57 41.71
N CYS A 36 86.53 -5.70 43.04
CA CYS A 36 86.82 -4.57 43.94
C CYS A 36 88.30 -4.44 44.35
N LYS A 37 89.15 -5.37 43.90
CA LYS A 37 90.58 -5.48 44.27
C LYS A 37 90.88 -5.67 45.76
N GLY A 38 89.86 -5.79 46.62
CA GLY A 38 90.02 -6.09 48.04
C GLY A 38 90.57 -7.50 48.29
N THR A 39 91.14 -7.73 49.47
CA THR A 39 91.72 -9.04 49.83
C THR A 39 90.62 -10.09 49.98
N VAL A 40 90.80 -11.20 49.26
CA VAL A 40 90.00 -12.42 49.40
C VAL A 40 90.84 -13.55 49.96
N ILE A 41 90.20 -14.44 50.71
CA ILE A 41 90.77 -15.62 51.35
C ILE A 41 90.16 -16.86 50.69
N GLY A 42 91.03 -17.78 50.27
CA GLY A 42 90.63 -19.08 49.74
C GLY A 42 90.00 -19.92 50.84
N LYS A 43 88.83 -20.51 50.57
CA LYS A 43 88.16 -21.47 51.43
C LYS A 43 88.10 -22.79 50.67
N CYS A 44 88.96 -23.73 51.07
CA CYS A 44 89.07 -25.07 50.47
C CYS A 44 88.82 -26.14 51.54
N GLY A 45 88.17 -27.24 51.16
CA GLY A 45 87.95 -28.39 52.05
C GLY A 45 86.94 -29.39 51.48
N GLU A 46 86.68 -30.48 52.21
CA GLU A 46 85.72 -31.51 51.83
C GLU A 46 84.25 -31.07 52.04
N ILE A 47 84.04 -30.15 53.00
CA ILE A 47 82.70 -29.66 53.38
C ILE A 47 82.26 -28.48 52.50
N TYR A 48 83.21 -27.67 52.01
CA TYR A 48 82.92 -26.45 51.27
C TYR A 48 83.46 -26.54 49.85
N VAL A 49 82.59 -26.21 48.90
CA VAL A 49 82.95 -25.94 47.51
C VAL A 49 84.07 -24.89 47.48
N TRP A 50 85.17 -25.16 46.77
CA TRP A 50 86.34 -24.28 46.76
C TRP A 50 85.99 -22.91 46.16
N HIS A 51 86.20 -21.84 46.93
CA HIS A 51 85.85 -20.47 46.54
C HIS A 51 86.72 -19.43 47.25
N TRP A 52 86.76 -18.23 46.69
CA TRP A 52 87.31 -17.03 47.30
C TRP A 52 86.21 -16.28 48.05
N GLN A 53 86.52 -15.88 49.29
CA GLN A 53 85.64 -15.09 50.15
C GLN A 53 86.36 -13.82 50.60
N HIS A 54 85.69 -12.67 50.63
CA HIS A 54 86.32 -11.43 51.12
C HIS A 54 86.74 -11.56 52.59
N GLN A 55 87.94 -11.06 52.93
CA GLN A 55 88.48 -11.14 54.29
C GLN A 55 87.61 -10.38 55.31
N ASN A 56 87.02 -9.27 54.89
CA ASN A 56 86.01 -8.52 55.65
C ASN A 56 84.67 -8.68 54.93
N ASP A 57 83.55 -8.78 55.65
CA ASP A 57 82.19 -8.96 55.12
C ASP A 57 81.76 -7.79 54.21
N ARG A 58 82.25 -7.83 52.96
CA ARG A 58 82.03 -6.81 51.94
C ARG A 58 81.22 -7.42 50.80
N VAL A 59 80.05 -6.84 50.54
CA VAL A 59 79.29 -7.12 49.33
C VAL A 59 79.93 -6.32 48.20
N CYS A 60 80.72 -6.97 47.35
CA CYS A 60 81.38 -6.29 46.23
C CYS A 60 80.55 -6.30 44.94
N ASP A 61 79.67 -7.28 44.78
CA ASP A 61 78.69 -7.36 43.67
C ASP A 61 77.32 -7.74 44.26
N PRO A 62 76.31 -6.88 44.20
CA PRO A 62 74.98 -7.20 44.70
C PRO A 62 74.20 -8.20 43.84
N TRP A 63 74.65 -8.49 42.60
CA TRP A 63 73.95 -9.40 41.69
C TRP A 63 74.48 -10.82 41.72
N LYS A 64 75.65 -11.03 42.31
CA LYS A 64 76.27 -12.34 42.33
C LYS A 64 75.64 -13.20 43.44
N GLU A 65 74.85 -14.19 43.01
CA GLU A 65 74.20 -15.16 43.89
C GLU A 65 75.16 -16.23 44.40
N HIS A 66 74.68 -17.07 45.32
CA HIS A 66 75.39 -18.28 45.71
C HIS A 66 75.55 -19.22 44.50
N GLU A 67 76.81 -19.53 44.21
CA GLU A 67 77.13 -20.49 43.17
C GLU A 67 76.75 -21.91 43.64
N THR A 68 75.81 -22.54 42.92
CA THR A 68 75.39 -23.92 43.12
C THR A 68 76.13 -24.86 42.18
N GLU A 69 76.06 -26.17 42.41
CA GLU A 69 76.60 -27.17 41.48
C GLU A 69 75.96 -27.04 40.08
N TRP A 70 74.66 -26.73 40.01
CA TRP A 70 73.97 -26.44 38.75
C TRP A 70 74.60 -25.24 38.02
N HIS A 71 74.86 -24.13 38.72
CA HIS A 71 75.54 -22.96 38.14
C HIS A 71 76.96 -23.31 37.64
N ARG A 72 77.75 -24.07 38.43
CA ARG A 72 79.11 -24.47 38.03
C ARG A 72 79.13 -25.37 36.81
N ASN A 73 78.27 -26.39 36.80
CA ASN A 73 78.19 -27.35 35.70
C ASN A 73 77.77 -26.67 34.40
N TRP A 74 76.95 -25.62 34.47
CA TRP A 74 76.62 -24.81 33.30
C TRP A 74 77.79 -23.93 32.84
N LYS A 75 78.45 -23.21 33.75
CA LYS A 75 79.62 -22.36 33.41
C LYS A 75 80.80 -23.16 32.87
N ALA A 76 81.05 -24.35 33.42
CA ALA A 76 82.16 -25.21 33.03
C ALA A 76 82.08 -25.71 31.58
N LYS A 77 80.93 -25.56 30.92
CA LYS A 77 80.78 -25.85 29.48
C LYS A 77 81.41 -24.79 28.56
N PHE A 78 81.89 -23.68 29.12
CA PHE A 78 82.46 -22.56 28.39
C PHE A 78 83.95 -22.37 28.70
N PRO A 79 84.76 -21.78 27.79
CA PRO A 79 86.17 -21.46 28.04
C PRO A 79 86.38 -20.62 29.30
N ILE A 80 87.51 -20.80 29.98
CA ILE A 80 87.79 -20.15 31.28
C ILE A 80 87.83 -18.61 31.20
N ASP A 81 88.25 -18.09 30.05
CA ASP A 81 88.34 -16.66 29.77
C ASP A 81 86.96 -16.01 29.61
N TRP A 82 85.92 -16.80 29.35
CA TRP A 82 84.55 -16.33 29.20
C TRP A 82 83.79 -16.34 30.51
N GLN A 83 84.26 -17.10 31.51
CA GLN A 83 83.58 -17.26 32.79
C GLN A 83 83.87 -16.07 33.72
N GLU A 84 82.88 -15.59 34.47
CA GLU A 84 83.06 -14.55 35.49
C GLU A 84 83.78 -13.29 34.97
N VAL A 85 83.29 -12.74 33.86
CA VAL A 85 83.86 -11.56 33.20
C VAL A 85 83.25 -10.29 33.78
N ILE A 86 84.09 -9.31 34.10
CA ILE A 86 83.63 -8.02 34.62
C ILE A 86 83.07 -7.20 33.45
N ILE A 87 81.83 -6.77 33.60
CA ILE A 87 81.19 -5.80 32.73
C ILE A 87 81.09 -4.48 33.50
N GLU A 88 81.56 -3.41 32.86
CA GLU A 88 81.53 -2.06 33.40
C GLU A 88 80.64 -1.20 32.51
N ASN A 89 79.67 -0.52 33.12
CA ASN A 89 78.77 0.38 32.43
C ASN A 89 78.63 1.66 33.25
N TYR A 90 79.17 2.77 32.74
CA TYR A 90 79.27 4.07 33.39
C TYR A 90 79.82 4.00 34.83
N TYR A 91 78.94 3.89 35.83
CA TYR A 91 79.26 3.96 37.26
C TYR A 91 79.08 2.62 38.00
N GLU A 92 78.64 1.57 37.31
CA GLU A 92 78.35 0.25 37.90
C GLU A 92 79.22 -0.84 37.27
N LYS A 93 79.66 -1.80 38.09
CA LYS A 93 80.46 -2.95 37.67
C LYS A 93 79.83 -4.22 38.22
N HIS A 94 79.57 -5.18 37.34
CA HIS A 94 78.98 -6.46 37.69
C HIS A 94 79.74 -7.60 37.00
N ILE A 95 79.71 -8.78 37.62
CA ILE A 95 80.34 -9.99 37.10
C ILE A 95 79.28 -10.77 36.32
N ALA A 96 79.46 -10.82 35.01
CA ALA A 96 78.68 -11.71 34.15
C ALA A 96 79.11 -13.16 34.36
N ASP A 97 78.16 -14.09 34.43
CA ASP A 97 78.47 -15.51 34.58
C ASP A 97 79.24 -16.05 33.37
N ILE A 98 78.82 -15.71 32.15
CA ILE A 98 79.53 -15.94 30.89
C ILE A 98 79.48 -14.69 30.02
N LYS A 99 80.59 -14.34 29.38
CA LYS A 99 80.64 -13.40 28.24
C LYS A 99 81.32 -14.09 27.06
N THR A 100 80.61 -14.26 25.96
CA THR A 100 81.13 -14.86 24.73
C THR A 100 82.07 -13.91 23.99
N ALA A 101 82.82 -14.43 23.01
CA ALA A 101 83.75 -13.62 22.21
C ALA A 101 83.07 -12.52 21.38
N ASP A 102 81.79 -12.71 21.00
CA ASP A 102 80.99 -11.71 20.29
C ASP A 102 80.34 -10.67 21.23
N GLY A 103 80.54 -10.80 22.54
CA GLY A 103 80.05 -9.87 23.55
C GLY A 103 78.72 -10.24 24.20
N THR A 104 78.05 -11.31 23.76
CA THR A 104 76.80 -11.79 24.37
C THR A 104 77.02 -12.25 25.82
N VAL A 105 76.18 -11.77 26.73
CA VAL A 105 76.20 -12.19 28.13
C VAL A 105 75.25 -13.36 28.36
N ILE A 106 75.67 -14.41 29.08
CA ILE A 106 74.77 -15.49 29.49
C ILE A 106 74.74 -15.53 31.01
N GLU A 107 73.55 -15.37 31.57
CA GLU A 107 73.29 -15.46 33.02
C GLU A 107 72.51 -16.73 33.31
N PHE A 108 72.99 -17.50 34.29
CA PHE A 108 72.32 -18.71 34.76
C PHE A 108 71.48 -18.36 35.98
N GLN A 109 70.21 -18.75 35.96
CA GLN A 109 69.29 -18.50 37.06
C GLN A 109 68.70 -19.80 37.60
N ASN A 110 69.15 -20.22 38.78
CA ASN A 110 68.65 -21.40 39.47
C ASN A 110 67.50 -21.12 40.45
N SER A 111 67.48 -19.91 41.03
CA SER A 111 66.50 -19.51 42.06
C SER A 111 65.48 -18.51 41.51
N SER A 112 64.36 -18.31 42.20
CA SER A 112 63.38 -17.30 41.81
C SER A 112 64.00 -15.90 41.80
N ILE A 113 63.88 -15.21 40.67
CA ILE A 113 64.30 -13.82 40.49
C ILE A 113 63.07 -12.95 40.25
N SER A 114 63.08 -11.72 40.76
CA SER A 114 61.98 -10.78 40.53
C SER A 114 62.04 -10.20 39.10
N ASN A 115 60.88 -9.86 38.54
CA ASN A 115 60.80 -9.20 37.23
C ASN A 115 61.58 -7.87 37.20
N ASP A 116 61.64 -7.14 38.32
CA ASP A 116 62.39 -5.88 38.40
C ASP A 116 63.89 -6.14 38.31
N THR A 117 64.39 -7.18 38.98
CA THR A 117 65.81 -7.58 38.88
C THR A 117 66.17 -8.05 37.47
N ILE A 118 65.28 -8.81 36.80
CA ILE A 118 65.47 -9.20 35.40
C ILE A 118 65.61 -7.95 34.53
N ARG A 119 64.68 -6.99 34.61
CA ARG A 119 64.70 -5.76 33.81
C ARG A 119 65.97 -4.92 34.04
N VAL A 120 66.39 -4.80 35.31
CA VAL A 120 67.62 -4.06 35.67
C VAL A 120 68.84 -4.72 35.03
N ARG A 121 68.95 -6.06 35.09
CA ARG A 121 70.06 -6.80 34.49
C ARG A 121 70.03 -6.76 32.96
N GLU A 122 68.86 -6.93 32.33
CA GLU A 122 68.69 -6.82 30.88
C GLU A 122 69.06 -5.42 30.38
N ASN A 123 68.69 -4.37 31.12
CA ASN A 123 69.09 -3.01 30.76
C ASN A 123 70.60 -2.76 30.94
N PHE A 124 71.24 -3.40 31.92
CA PHE A 124 72.68 -3.26 32.16
C PHE A 124 73.52 -4.06 31.13
N TYR A 125 73.23 -5.34 30.94
CA TYR A 125 73.98 -6.24 30.06
C TYR A 125 73.59 -6.11 28.57
N ARG A 126 72.39 -5.58 28.26
CA ARG A 126 71.85 -5.43 26.90
C ARG A 126 71.65 -6.78 26.21
N ASP A 127 72.59 -7.18 25.36
CA ASP A 127 72.54 -8.41 24.59
C ASP A 127 72.87 -9.59 25.50
N MET A 128 71.82 -10.11 26.17
CA MET A 128 71.96 -11.20 27.12
C MET A 128 70.97 -12.34 26.88
N ILE A 129 71.40 -13.53 27.26
CA ILE A 129 70.61 -14.76 27.25
C ILE A 129 70.42 -15.24 28.69
N TRP A 130 69.18 -15.45 29.08
CA TRP A 130 68.85 -16.13 30.32
C TRP A 130 68.78 -17.64 30.10
N VAL A 131 69.50 -18.39 30.93
CA VAL A 131 69.30 -19.83 31.08
C VAL A 131 68.67 -20.07 32.44
N VAL A 132 67.37 -20.35 32.45
CA VAL A 132 66.59 -20.50 33.69
C VAL A 132 66.34 -21.97 33.98
N ASN A 133 66.58 -22.38 35.23
CA ASN A 133 66.22 -23.71 35.69
C ASN A 133 64.70 -23.85 35.84
N ALA A 134 64.03 -24.34 34.79
CA ALA A 134 62.58 -24.48 34.77
C ALA A 134 62.04 -25.76 35.44
N ILE A 135 62.88 -26.61 36.06
CA ILE A 135 62.47 -27.93 36.59
C ILE A 135 61.27 -27.82 37.54
N THR A 136 61.21 -26.77 38.36
CA THR A 136 60.16 -26.57 39.37
C THR A 136 58.85 -26.01 38.81
N PHE A 137 58.83 -25.49 37.58
CA PHE A 137 57.65 -24.81 37.01
C PHE A 137 57.38 -25.16 35.55
N LYS A 138 58.07 -26.15 34.97
CA LYS A 138 57.90 -26.57 33.58
C LYS A 138 56.46 -26.97 33.23
N ASP A 139 55.71 -27.50 34.20
CA ASP A 139 54.33 -27.94 34.01
C ASP A 139 53.34 -26.77 33.96
N ASN A 140 53.79 -25.56 34.29
CA ASN A 140 53.01 -24.33 34.12
C ASN A 140 52.99 -23.83 32.66
N PHE A 141 53.82 -24.39 31.78
CA PHE A 141 53.80 -24.02 30.36
C PHE A 141 52.60 -24.64 29.64
N LYS A 142 51.64 -23.81 29.22
CA LYS A 142 50.56 -24.22 28.30
C LYS A 142 51.06 -24.11 26.86
N LYS A 143 51.14 -25.25 26.16
CA LYS A 143 51.43 -25.29 24.73
C LYS A 143 50.13 -25.07 23.95
N LEU A 144 50.09 -24.06 23.10
CA LEU A 144 48.97 -23.80 22.19
C LEU A 144 49.31 -24.36 20.80
N SER A 145 48.42 -25.18 20.24
CA SER A 145 48.53 -25.62 18.85
C SER A 145 47.99 -24.53 17.93
N LEU A 146 48.87 -23.97 17.09
CA LEU A 146 48.47 -23.00 16.08
C LEU A 146 47.44 -23.58 15.10
N VAL A 147 47.55 -24.88 14.76
CA VAL A 147 46.59 -25.57 13.88
C VAL A 147 45.19 -25.59 14.49
N GLN A 148 45.06 -25.93 15.77
CA GLN A 148 43.76 -25.97 16.44
C GLN A 148 43.11 -24.58 16.55
N LEU A 149 43.92 -23.54 16.74
CA LEU A 149 43.43 -22.16 16.72
C LEU A 149 42.93 -21.77 15.33
N SER A 150 43.70 -22.08 14.27
CA SER A 150 43.29 -21.80 12.89
C SER A 150 42.01 -22.54 12.50
N LEU A 151 41.87 -23.83 12.84
CA LEU A 151 40.65 -24.60 12.55
C LEU A 151 39.42 -23.99 13.23
N LYS A 152 39.52 -23.59 14.50
CA LYS A 152 38.43 -22.92 15.21
C LYS A 152 38.04 -21.59 14.59
N THR A 153 39.00 -20.86 14.02
CA THR A 153 38.71 -19.60 13.31
C THR A 153 37.95 -19.88 12.02
N ILE A 154 38.41 -20.84 11.22
CA ILE A 154 37.74 -21.24 9.96
C ILE A 154 36.31 -21.71 10.24
N GLU A 155 36.11 -22.57 11.23
CA GLU A 155 34.76 -23.03 11.63
C GLU A 155 33.85 -21.85 12.00
N ARG A 156 34.35 -20.90 12.80
CA ARG A 156 33.58 -19.71 13.19
C ARG A 156 33.23 -18.83 11.99
N GLU A 157 34.13 -18.67 11.04
CA GLU A 157 33.88 -17.91 9.81
C GLU A 157 32.83 -18.60 8.94
N TYR A 158 32.99 -19.91 8.72
CA TYR A 158 32.01 -20.73 8.00
C TYR A 158 30.60 -20.63 8.60
N TYR A 159 30.46 -20.77 9.93
CA TYR A 159 29.16 -20.64 10.59
C TYR A 159 28.56 -19.22 10.47
N LYS A 160 29.38 -18.18 10.44
CA LYS A 160 28.90 -16.80 10.22
C LYS A 160 28.37 -16.62 8.80
N GLU A 161 29.10 -17.12 7.80
CA GLU A 161 28.70 -17.06 6.39
C GLU A 161 27.41 -17.84 6.14
N LEU A 162 27.33 -19.08 6.65
CA LEU A 162 26.11 -19.88 6.58
C LEU A 162 24.91 -19.15 7.17
N LYS A 163 25.05 -18.60 8.37
CA LYS A 163 23.97 -17.88 9.03
C LYS A 163 23.51 -16.65 8.22
N TYR A 164 24.47 -15.90 7.68
CA TYR A 164 24.15 -14.76 6.81
C TYR A 164 23.35 -15.19 5.57
N LEU A 165 23.76 -16.29 4.93
CA LEU A 165 23.07 -16.83 3.77
C LEU A 165 21.65 -17.32 4.12
N GLU A 166 21.48 -18.03 5.24
CA GLU A 166 20.18 -18.50 5.74
C GLU A 166 19.23 -17.33 6.03
N ASP A 167 19.72 -16.28 6.71
CA ASP A 167 18.94 -15.09 7.01
C ASP A 167 18.53 -14.35 5.73
N SER A 168 19.43 -14.23 4.76
CA SER A 168 19.13 -13.64 3.44
C SER A 168 18.05 -14.43 2.69
N TYR A 169 18.20 -15.75 2.61
CA TYR A 169 17.25 -16.63 1.95
C TYR A 169 15.86 -16.56 2.58
N LYS A 170 15.80 -16.53 3.92
CA LYS A 170 14.55 -16.35 4.67
C LYS A 170 13.88 -15.02 4.38
N ALA A 171 14.65 -13.93 4.25
CA ALA A 171 14.13 -12.63 3.91
C ALA A 171 13.54 -12.61 2.48
N ASP A 172 14.22 -13.23 1.52
CA ASP A 172 13.74 -13.30 0.14
C ASP A 172 12.50 -14.19 0.00
N LEU A 173 12.45 -15.34 0.69
CA LEU A 173 11.25 -16.17 0.77
C LEU A 173 10.05 -15.40 1.33
N LYS A 174 10.26 -14.56 2.34
CA LYS A 174 9.20 -13.72 2.90
C LYS A 174 8.70 -12.70 1.88
N ARG A 175 9.61 -12.01 1.18
CA ARG A 175 9.26 -11.04 0.12
C ARG A 175 8.45 -11.69 -1.01
N ILE A 176 8.90 -12.85 -1.51
CA ILE A 176 8.20 -13.61 -2.55
C ILE A 176 6.80 -14.00 -2.08
N THR A 177 6.67 -14.44 -0.83
CA THR A 177 5.38 -14.80 -0.24
C THR A 177 4.41 -13.62 -0.17
N GLU A 178 4.90 -12.44 0.23
CA GLU A 178 4.11 -11.20 0.28
C GLU A 178 3.67 -10.74 -1.12
N ILE A 179 4.55 -10.84 -2.12
CA ILE A 179 4.23 -10.54 -3.53
C ILE A 179 3.12 -11.48 -4.04
N ASN A 180 3.24 -12.78 -3.81
CA ASN A 180 2.23 -13.76 -4.22
C ASN A 180 0.87 -13.50 -3.56
N LYS A 181 0.86 -13.18 -2.26
CA LYS A 181 -0.37 -12.84 -1.54
C LYS A 181 -1.07 -11.61 -2.14
N LYS A 182 -0.31 -10.56 -2.49
CA LYS A 182 -0.87 -9.36 -3.13
C LYS A 182 -1.46 -9.68 -4.51
N SER A 183 -0.76 -10.47 -5.32
CA SER A 183 -1.26 -10.93 -6.62
C SER A 183 -2.56 -11.73 -6.48
N GLU A 184 -2.66 -12.64 -5.50
CA GLU A 184 -3.88 -13.41 -5.23
C GLU A 184 -5.08 -12.54 -4.82
N GLN A 185 -4.83 -11.51 -4.03
CA GLN A 185 -5.86 -10.55 -3.64
C GLN A 185 -6.37 -9.78 -4.85
N GLU A 186 -5.48 -9.33 -5.73
CA GLU A 186 -5.86 -8.58 -6.94
C GLU A 186 -6.63 -9.45 -7.94
N ILE A 187 -6.18 -10.70 -8.17
CA ILE A 187 -6.90 -11.70 -8.98
C ILE A 187 -8.32 -11.91 -8.41
N SER A 188 -8.43 -12.14 -7.11
CA SER A 188 -9.74 -12.36 -6.45
C SER A 188 -10.66 -11.15 -6.57
N ARG A 189 -10.11 -9.95 -6.45
CA ARG A 189 -10.86 -8.69 -6.59
C ARG A 189 -11.41 -8.54 -8.01
N LYS A 190 -10.58 -8.77 -9.05
CA LYS A 190 -11.01 -8.70 -10.45
C LYS A 190 -12.09 -9.73 -10.78
N ILE A 191 -11.92 -10.98 -10.33
CA ILE A 191 -12.94 -12.04 -10.48
C ILE A 191 -14.26 -11.61 -9.86
N GLY A 192 -14.22 -11.02 -8.65
CA GLY A 192 -15.43 -10.50 -7.99
C GLY A 192 -16.14 -9.42 -8.81
N ILE A 193 -15.39 -8.48 -9.40
CA ILE A 193 -15.95 -7.42 -10.25
C ILE A 193 -16.56 -8.01 -11.53
N ILE A 194 -15.85 -8.91 -12.20
CA ILE A 194 -16.33 -9.59 -13.41
C ILE A 194 -17.66 -10.29 -13.09
N LYS A 195 -17.73 -11.08 -12.00
CA LYS A 195 -18.94 -11.78 -11.59
C LYS A 195 -20.13 -10.84 -11.38
N ILE A 196 -19.94 -9.70 -10.72
CA ILE A 196 -21.01 -8.72 -10.49
C ILE A 196 -21.51 -8.14 -11.83
N LYS A 197 -20.58 -7.80 -12.74
CA LYS A 197 -20.93 -7.27 -14.05
C LYS A 197 -21.63 -8.31 -14.92
N THR A 198 -21.15 -9.57 -14.92
CA THR A 198 -21.81 -10.68 -15.63
C THR A 198 -23.23 -10.89 -15.15
N ASN A 199 -23.45 -10.94 -13.82
CA ASN A 199 -24.80 -11.04 -13.27
C ASN A 199 -25.70 -9.87 -13.70
N SER A 200 -25.15 -8.66 -13.82
CA SER A 200 -25.90 -7.49 -14.28
C SER A 200 -26.25 -7.61 -15.77
N VAL A 201 -25.32 -8.12 -16.60
CA VAL A 201 -25.58 -8.41 -18.01
C VAL A 201 -26.67 -9.46 -18.17
N ASP A 202 -26.60 -10.57 -17.43
CA ASP A 202 -27.57 -11.66 -17.52
C ASP A 202 -29.01 -11.17 -17.25
N LYS A 203 -29.18 -10.37 -16.20
CA LYS A 203 -30.49 -9.79 -15.87
C LYS A 203 -30.96 -8.75 -16.90
N LEU A 204 -30.07 -7.90 -17.39
CA LEU A 204 -30.41 -6.95 -18.47
C LEU A 204 -30.78 -7.68 -19.77
N GLN A 205 -30.11 -8.80 -20.07
CA GLN A 205 -30.44 -9.66 -21.21
C GLN A 205 -31.81 -10.33 -21.02
N GLU A 206 -32.17 -10.73 -19.80
CA GLU A 206 -33.52 -11.22 -19.48
C GLU A 206 -34.59 -10.15 -19.71
N ILE A 207 -34.35 -8.92 -19.24
CA ILE A 207 -35.23 -7.76 -19.48
C ILE A 207 -35.33 -7.46 -20.98
N LEU A 208 -34.23 -7.60 -21.73
CA LEU A 208 -34.23 -7.39 -23.18
C LEU A 208 -35.06 -8.44 -23.93
N LYS A 209 -35.19 -9.67 -23.42
CA LYS A 209 -36.06 -10.70 -24.03
C LYS A 209 -37.54 -10.33 -23.92
N ASP A 210 -37.94 -9.70 -22.82
CA ASP A 210 -39.30 -9.19 -22.59
C ASP A 210 -39.35 -7.66 -22.65
N HIS A 211 -38.72 -7.09 -23.69
CA HIS A 211 -38.56 -5.65 -23.81
C HIS A 211 -39.90 -4.89 -23.95
N GLU A 212 -40.95 -5.53 -24.47
CA GLU A 212 -42.28 -4.93 -24.58
C GLU A 212 -42.87 -4.67 -23.19
N ASN A 213 -42.80 -5.66 -22.29
CA ASN A 213 -43.27 -5.50 -20.92
C ASN A 213 -42.49 -4.42 -20.17
N PHE A 214 -41.15 -4.44 -20.27
CA PHE A 214 -40.30 -3.40 -19.69
C PHE A 214 -40.66 -1.99 -20.15
N THR A 215 -40.77 -1.78 -21.47
CA THR A 215 -41.07 -0.45 -22.02
C THR A 215 -42.47 0.02 -21.64
N ASN A 216 -43.45 -0.87 -21.68
CA ASN A 216 -44.82 -0.58 -21.26
C ASN A 216 -44.90 -0.23 -19.77
N GLU A 217 -44.17 -0.94 -18.91
CA GLU A 217 -44.10 -0.66 -17.48
C GLU A 217 -43.52 0.73 -17.20
N VAL A 218 -42.40 1.07 -17.84
CA VAL A 218 -41.77 2.39 -17.70
C VAL A 218 -42.73 3.50 -18.14
N ILE A 219 -43.35 3.36 -19.31
CA ILE A 219 -44.30 4.34 -19.86
C ILE A 219 -45.51 4.49 -18.94
N LYS A 220 -46.05 3.38 -18.43
CA LYS A 220 -47.17 3.39 -17.49
C LYS A 220 -46.80 4.14 -16.21
N LYS A 221 -45.67 3.81 -15.61
CA LYS A 221 -45.18 4.43 -14.37
C LYS A 221 -44.95 5.94 -14.52
N TRP A 222 -44.38 6.39 -15.63
CA TRP A 222 -44.28 7.82 -15.92
C TRP A 222 -45.64 8.51 -16.14
N SER A 223 -46.61 7.80 -16.71
CA SER A 223 -47.96 8.35 -16.94
C SER A 223 -48.76 8.49 -15.64
N GLU A 224 -48.61 7.55 -14.71
CA GLU A 224 -49.44 7.45 -13.49
C GLU A 224 -48.78 8.07 -12.25
N GLU A 225 -47.50 7.77 -12.03
CA GLU A 225 -46.75 8.11 -10.80
C GLU A 225 -45.73 9.24 -11.03
N GLY A 226 -45.41 9.53 -12.30
CA GLY A 226 -44.41 10.54 -12.68
C GLY A 226 -42.95 10.11 -12.43
N VAL A 227 -42.72 8.93 -11.86
CA VAL A 227 -41.37 8.42 -11.51
C VAL A 227 -41.26 6.94 -11.86
N TYR A 228 -40.06 6.49 -12.21
CA TYR A 228 -39.73 5.09 -12.44
C TYR A 228 -38.48 4.73 -11.64
N TRP A 229 -38.50 3.58 -10.96
CA TRP A 229 -37.37 3.02 -10.22
C TRP A 229 -37.20 1.56 -10.60
N GLY A 230 -36.09 1.24 -11.28
CA GLY A 230 -35.72 -0.13 -11.61
C GLY A 230 -34.23 -0.33 -11.31
N ASP A 231 -33.90 -1.36 -10.54
CA ASP A 231 -32.54 -1.56 -10.00
C ASP A 231 -31.46 -1.50 -11.09
N GLU A 232 -31.67 -2.19 -12.21
CA GLU A 232 -30.70 -2.27 -13.31
C GLU A 232 -31.04 -1.38 -14.50
N THR A 233 -32.23 -0.78 -14.53
CA THR A 233 -32.78 -0.06 -15.69
C THR A 233 -33.05 1.41 -15.44
N TYR A 234 -32.85 1.88 -14.20
CA TYR A 234 -33.09 3.28 -13.82
C TYR A 234 -32.25 4.28 -14.65
N ASP A 235 -30.96 3.99 -14.82
CA ASP A 235 -30.05 4.78 -15.64
C ASP A 235 -30.41 4.73 -17.13
N VAL A 236 -30.89 3.59 -17.63
CA VAL A 236 -31.42 3.45 -19.00
C VAL A 236 -32.62 4.38 -19.20
N ALA A 237 -33.58 4.36 -18.27
CA ALA A 237 -34.77 5.19 -18.31
C ALA A 237 -34.48 6.69 -18.15
N ASN A 238 -33.39 7.05 -17.47
CA ASN A 238 -32.95 8.44 -17.31
C ASN A 238 -32.24 9.03 -18.53
N LYS A 239 -31.81 8.20 -19.49
CA LYS A 239 -31.27 8.68 -20.78
C LYS A 239 -32.35 9.21 -21.72
N ILE A 240 -33.63 8.87 -21.48
CA ILE A 240 -34.75 9.35 -22.29
C ILE A 240 -34.95 10.86 -22.11
N ASN A 241 -35.17 11.55 -23.23
CA ASN A 241 -35.39 12.99 -23.28
C ASN A 241 -36.48 13.43 -22.28
N PRO A 242 -36.19 14.35 -21.34
CA PRO A 242 -37.16 14.88 -20.39
C PRO A 242 -38.41 15.47 -21.04
N GLU A 243 -38.29 16.02 -22.26
CA GLU A 243 -39.44 16.57 -22.98
C GLU A 243 -40.45 15.49 -23.35
N SER A 244 -39.98 14.30 -23.76
CA SER A 244 -40.86 13.17 -24.05
C SER A 244 -41.65 12.74 -22.81
N LYS A 245 -41.06 12.84 -21.62
CA LYS A 245 -41.75 12.57 -20.35
C LYS A 245 -42.84 13.61 -20.07
N ARG A 246 -42.57 14.90 -20.31
CA ARG A 246 -43.56 15.99 -20.17
C ARG A 246 -44.73 15.84 -21.15
N GLN A 247 -44.43 15.45 -22.38
CA GLN A 247 -45.45 15.23 -23.41
C GLN A 247 -46.36 14.04 -23.09
N LEU A 248 -45.83 13.01 -22.42
CA LEU A 248 -46.61 11.84 -21.98
C LEU A 248 -47.76 12.21 -21.03
N VAL A 249 -47.59 13.26 -20.24
CA VAL A 249 -48.60 13.77 -19.28
C VAL A 249 -49.47 14.85 -19.92
N SER A 250 -48.86 15.82 -20.61
CA SER A 250 -49.59 16.98 -21.16
C SER A 250 -50.50 16.65 -22.34
N ILE A 251 -50.20 15.63 -23.15
CA ILE A 251 -51.08 15.22 -24.27
C ILE A 251 -52.41 14.65 -23.74
N PRO A 252 -52.42 13.71 -22.78
CA PRO A 252 -53.66 13.28 -22.11
C PRO A 252 -54.47 14.43 -21.47
N GLU A 253 -53.80 15.41 -20.84
CA GLU A 253 -54.47 16.57 -20.26
C GLU A 253 -55.17 17.42 -21.33
N LYS A 254 -54.47 17.76 -22.42
CA LYS A 254 -55.06 18.46 -23.58
C LYS A 254 -56.22 17.68 -24.19
N LYS A 255 -56.10 16.36 -24.29
CA LYS A 255 -57.17 15.49 -24.78
C LYS A 255 -58.40 15.60 -23.87
N LYS A 256 -58.23 15.62 -22.55
CA LYS A 256 -59.33 15.78 -21.59
C LYS A 256 -60.04 17.13 -21.76
N GLU A 257 -59.28 18.22 -21.92
CA GLU A 257 -59.84 19.56 -22.18
C GLU A 257 -60.69 19.59 -23.45
N LEU A 258 -60.23 18.96 -24.54
CA LEU A 258 -61.00 18.87 -25.79
C LEU A 258 -62.26 18.00 -25.66
N HIS A 259 -62.24 16.95 -24.83
CA HIS A 259 -63.45 16.17 -24.53
C HIS A 259 -64.48 17.00 -23.75
N ASP A 260 -64.02 17.81 -22.79
CA ASP A 260 -64.88 18.73 -22.05
C ASP A 260 -65.46 19.82 -22.99
N GLU A 261 -64.69 20.27 -23.99
CA GLU A 261 -65.18 21.16 -25.05
C GLU A 261 -66.27 20.51 -25.90
N ILE A 262 -66.08 19.27 -26.37
CA ILE A 262 -67.11 18.52 -27.10
C ILE A 262 -68.38 18.42 -26.27
N LYS A 263 -68.26 18.05 -24.99
CA LYS A 263 -69.41 17.93 -24.08
C LYS A 263 -70.16 19.26 -23.94
N SER A 264 -69.45 20.38 -23.87
CA SER A 264 -70.04 21.72 -23.84
C SER A 264 -70.77 22.07 -25.14
N LEU A 265 -70.17 21.75 -26.30
CA LEU A 265 -70.79 21.94 -27.62
C LEU A 265 -72.03 21.06 -27.82
N GLU A 266 -72.01 19.82 -27.35
CA GLU A 266 -73.14 18.89 -27.38
C GLU A 266 -74.30 19.38 -26.50
N ILE A 267 -74.01 19.93 -25.32
CA ILE A 267 -75.03 20.60 -24.48
C ILE A 267 -75.63 21.80 -25.23
N GLY A 268 -74.81 22.59 -25.93
CA GLY A 268 -75.28 23.70 -26.76
C GLY A 268 -76.21 23.24 -27.88
N LEU A 269 -75.88 22.13 -28.54
CA LEU A 269 -76.70 21.52 -29.59
C LEU A 269 -78.01 20.95 -29.03
N GLN A 270 -77.98 20.28 -27.88
CA GLN A 270 -79.20 19.80 -27.19
C GLN A 270 -80.13 20.95 -26.83
N LYS A 271 -79.60 22.09 -26.37
CA LYS A 271 -80.41 23.29 -26.09
C LYS A 271 -81.17 23.76 -27.33
N ILE A 272 -80.56 23.69 -28.52
CA ILE A 272 -81.23 24.05 -29.78
C ILE A 272 -82.30 23.02 -30.13
N ASN A 273 -82.00 21.73 -30.00
CA ASN A 273 -82.93 20.66 -30.34
C ASN A 273 -84.18 20.65 -29.44
N ASN A 274 -84.04 21.07 -28.17
CA ASN A 274 -85.13 21.13 -27.20
C ASN A 274 -86.02 22.40 -27.32
N LEU A 275 -85.72 23.31 -28.25
CA LEU A 275 -86.59 24.46 -28.52
C LEU A 275 -87.88 24.02 -29.21
N ASP A 276 -88.96 24.78 -29.00
CA ASP A 276 -90.26 24.52 -29.63
C ASP A 276 -90.14 24.53 -31.16
N ASP A 277 -90.71 23.52 -31.79
CA ASP A 277 -90.80 23.39 -33.24
C ASP A 277 -91.96 24.19 -33.82
N PHE A 278 -91.74 24.81 -34.97
CA PHE A 278 -92.76 25.48 -35.76
C PHE A 278 -92.52 25.24 -37.25
N GLU A 279 -93.53 24.69 -37.94
CA GLU A 279 -93.42 24.34 -39.36
C GLU A 279 -94.02 25.44 -40.24
N ILE A 280 -93.27 25.90 -41.23
CA ILE A 280 -93.71 26.89 -42.22
C ILE A 280 -93.43 26.30 -43.60
N GLU A 281 -94.49 26.06 -44.39
CA GLU A 281 -94.38 25.58 -45.79
C GLU A 281 -93.51 24.31 -45.94
N GLY A 282 -93.55 23.40 -44.96
CA GLY A 282 -92.75 22.16 -44.96
C GLY A 282 -91.33 22.31 -44.41
N GLN A 283 -90.92 23.50 -43.98
CA GLN A 283 -89.62 23.78 -43.35
C GLN A 283 -89.77 23.95 -41.84
N LEU A 284 -88.88 23.30 -41.08
CA LEU A 284 -88.85 23.35 -39.62
C LEU A 284 -88.10 24.58 -39.11
N PHE A 285 -88.71 25.31 -38.18
CA PHE A 285 -88.11 26.43 -37.46
C PHE A 285 -88.12 26.17 -35.95
N LYS A 286 -87.17 26.78 -35.23
CA LYS A 286 -87.15 26.80 -33.76
C LYS A 286 -87.62 28.14 -33.21
N ILE A 287 -88.52 28.12 -32.24
CA ILE A 287 -89.02 29.34 -31.59
C ILE A 287 -88.05 29.80 -30.50
N LEU A 288 -87.71 31.08 -30.51
CA LEU A 288 -86.74 31.70 -29.62
C LEU A 288 -87.20 33.09 -29.18
N PRO A 289 -86.91 33.51 -27.94
CA PRO A 289 -87.04 34.90 -27.54
C PRO A 289 -86.17 35.79 -28.42
N TYR A 290 -86.69 36.97 -28.80
CA TYR A 290 -85.95 37.94 -29.60
C TYR A 290 -84.59 38.34 -28.97
N SER A 291 -84.50 38.36 -27.64
CA SER A 291 -83.25 38.63 -26.90
C SER A 291 -82.10 37.68 -27.25
N ASN A 292 -82.43 36.48 -27.73
CA ASN A 292 -81.46 35.42 -28.04
C ASN A 292 -81.15 35.34 -29.54
N LEU A 293 -81.69 36.27 -30.34
CA LEU A 293 -81.50 36.32 -31.79
C LEU A 293 -80.51 37.41 -32.17
N PRO A 294 -79.33 37.05 -32.73
CA PRO A 294 -78.44 38.06 -33.29
C PRO A 294 -79.09 38.72 -34.50
N ALA A 295 -78.81 40.01 -34.71
CA ALA A 295 -79.42 40.79 -35.78
C ALA A 295 -79.14 40.21 -37.19
N GLU A 296 -78.00 39.54 -37.35
CA GLU A 296 -77.58 38.79 -38.54
C GLU A 296 -78.54 37.64 -38.91
N SER A 297 -79.41 37.20 -38.00
CA SER A 297 -80.39 36.16 -38.28
C SER A 297 -81.61 36.66 -39.05
N PHE A 298 -81.73 37.97 -39.34
CA PHE A 298 -82.89 38.53 -40.05
C PHE A 298 -83.30 37.79 -41.35
N PRO A 299 -82.39 37.27 -42.21
CA PRO A 299 -82.79 36.60 -43.45
C PRO A 299 -83.52 35.27 -43.19
N ARG A 300 -83.18 34.63 -42.07
CA ARG A 300 -83.62 33.29 -41.66
C ARG A 300 -84.60 33.29 -40.48
N ALA A 301 -84.98 34.48 -40.02
CA ALA A 301 -85.97 34.67 -38.98
C ALA A 301 -87.36 34.94 -39.58
N ARG A 302 -88.40 34.52 -38.86
CA ARG A 302 -89.80 34.78 -39.16
C ARG A 302 -90.48 35.26 -37.88
N ALA A 303 -91.28 36.32 -37.95
CA ALA A 303 -92.16 36.71 -36.85
C ALA A 303 -93.57 36.18 -37.09
N ILE A 304 -94.09 35.48 -36.11
CA ILE A 304 -95.41 34.83 -36.14
C ILE A 304 -96.32 35.60 -35.19
N LEU A 305 -97.44 36.13 -35.68
CA LEU A 305 -98.36 36.85 -34.81
C LEU A 305 -98.98 35.86 -33.80
N LYS A 306 -98.83 36.12 -32.49
CA LYS A 306 -99.28 35.20 -31.43
C LYS A 306 -100.77 34.88 -31.53
N LYS A 307 -101.59 35.85 -31.93
CA LYS A 307 -103.05 35.69 -32.10
C LYS A 307 -103.42 34.73 -33.23
N SER A 308 -102.59 34.58 -34.25
CA SER A 308 -102.83 33.68 -35.39
C SER A 308 -102.07 32.36 -35.29
N ARG A 309 -101.33 32.10 -34.20
CA ARG A 309 -100.41 30.96 -34.08
C ARG A 309 -101.11 29.60 -34.23
N THR A 310 -102.34 29.47 -33.75
CA THR A 310 -103.16 28.23 -33.86
C THR A 310 -104.21 28.28 -34.97
N SER A 311 -104.22 29.35 -35.77
CA SER A 311 -105.15 29.54 -36.89
C SER A 311 -104.72 28.72 -38.10
N LEU A 312 -105.68 28.35 -38.97
CA LEU A 312 -105.41 27.81 -40.30
C LEU A 312 -104.72 28.83 -41.22
N PHE A 313 -104.89 30.13 -40.93
CA PHE A 313 -104.27 31.23 -41.66
C PHE A 313 -103.30 31.97 -40.74
N GLN A 314 -102.06 31.50 -40.67
CA GLN A 314 -101.02 32.05 -39.82
C GLN A 314 -100.44 33.32 -40.46
N GLU A 315 -100.37 34.42 -39.71
CA GLU A 315 -99.70 35.64 -40.16
C GLU A 315 -98.20 35.55 -39.86
N ILE A 316 -97.40 35.40 -40.91
CA ILE A 316 -95.95 35.23 -40.85
C ILE A 316 -95.28 36.40 -41.57
N VAL A 317 -94.37 37.08 -40.89
CA VAL A 317 -93.57 38.18 -41.44
C VAL A 317 -92.14 37.72 -41.68
N SER A 318 -91.66 37.92 -42.90
CA SER A 318 -90.25 37.78 -43.27
C SER A 318 -89.57 39.15 -43.33
N PHE A 319 -88.28 39.20 -43.00
CA PHE A 319 -87.52 40.45 -42.92
C PHE A 319 -86.60 40.59 -44.13
N LYS A 320 -86.61 41.76 -44.77
CA LYS A 320 -85.74 42.06 -45.92
C LYS A 320 -84.44 42.75 -45.49
N THR A 321 -84.45 43.43 -44.35
CA THR A 321 -83.28 44.17 -43.85
C THR A 321 -83.08 43.97 -42.34
N GLU A 322 -81.83 44.16 -41.90
CA GLU A 322 -81.50 44.11 -40.47
C GLU A 322 -82.24 45.19 -39.66
N SER A 323 -82.43 46.40 -40.21
CA SER A 323 -83.20 47.48 -39.56
C SER A 323 -84.66 47.10 -39.34
N GLU A 324 -85.27 46.41 -40.32
CA GLU A 324 -86.65 45.93 -40.21
C GLU A 324 -86.78 44.91 -39.09
N PHE A 325 -85.88 43.93 -39.01
CA PHE A 325 -85.83 42.96 -37.92
C PHE A 325 -85.59 43.63 -36.56
N LYS A 326 -84.66 44.61 -36.48
CA LYS A 326 -84.38 45.38 -35.26
C LYS A 326 -85.60 46.11 -34.72
N SER A 327 -86.47 46.61 -35.60
CA SER A 327 -87.69 47.31 -35.19
C SER A 327 -88.68 46.42 -34.43
N TYR A 328 -88.63 45.10 -34.66
CA TYR A 328 -89.49 44.12 -33.99
C TYR A 328 -89.09 43.85 -32.54
N LYS A 329 -87.96 44.40 -32.07
CA LYS A 329 -87.59 44.40 -30.64
C LYS A 329 -88.70 44.98 -29.76
N TYR A 330 -89.43 45.99 -30.24
CA TYR A 330 -90.52 46.63 -29.47
C TYR A 330 -91.88 45.93 -29.63
N ARG A 331 -91.96 44.85 -30.42
CA ARG A 331 -93.19 44.11 -30.73
C ARG A 331 -93.18 42.67 -30.19
N GLN A 332 -92.26 42.36 -29.27
CA GLN A 332 -92.06 41.03 -28.71
C GLN A 332 -93.29 40.47 -27.97
N ASP A 333 -94.15 41.35 -27.43
CA ASP A 333 -95.38 40.93 -26.78
C ASP A 333 -96.39 40.37 -27.78
N GLN A 334 -96.34 40.82 -29.03
CA GLN A 334 -97.31 40.48 -30.08
C GLN A 334 -96.86 39.33 -30.99
N PHE A 335 -95.55 39.10 -31.11
CA PHE A 335 -94.98 38.12 -32.05
C PHE A 335 -94.09 37.09 -31.35
N ASP A 336 -94.19 35.84 -31.79
CA ASP A 336 -93.19 34.80 -31.56
C ASP A 336 -92.17 34.83 -32.69
N PHE A 337 -90.90 34.52 -32.40
CA PHE A 337 -89.84 34.53 -33.43
C PHE A 337 -89.35 33.11 -33.69
N ALA A 338 -89.46 32.69 -34.94
CA ALA A 338 -89.00 31.41 -35.45
C ALA A 338 -87.72 31.61 -36.26
N VAL A 339 -86.69 30.80 -36.04
CA VAL A 339 -85.44 30.85 -36.81
C VAL A 339 -85.10 29.49 -37.36
N ASP A 340 -84.64 29.45 -38.61
CA ASP A 340 -84.12 28.24 -39.25
C ASP A 340 -82.89 27.73 -38.48
N PRO A 341 -82.98 26.54 -37.84
CA PRO A 341 -81.89 26.01 -37.02
C PRO A 341 -80.75 25.42 -37.86
N THR A 342 -80.92 25.20 -39.17
CA THR A 342 -80.00 24.47 -40.04
C THR A 342 -78.56 24.99 -39.96
N ASN A 343 -78.39 26.32 -40.02
CA ASN A 343 -77.07 26.95 -39.94
C ASN A 343 -76.44 26.83 -38.55
N GLY A 344 -77.24 26.97 -37.49
CA GLY A 344 -76.78 26.84 -36.10
C GLY A 344 -76.31 25.42 -35.83
N ILE A 345 -77.15 24.43 -36.15
CA ILE A 345 -76.84 23.00 -36.02
C ILE A 345 -75.61 22.62 -36.85
N SER A 346 -75.53 23.06 -38.11
CA SER A 346 -74.37 22.81 -38.97
C SER A 346 -73.07 23.39 -38.41
N ASN A 347 -73.11 24.59 -37.80
CA ASN A 347 -71.94 25.20 -37.15
C ASN A 347 -71.48 24.39 -35.93
N TYR A 348 -72.40 23.96 -35.06
CA TYR A 348 -72.07 23.07 -33.94
C TYR A 348 -71.48 21.74 -34.42
N HIS A 349 -72.07 21.09 -35.42
CA HIS A 349 -71.53 19.86 -36.01
C HIS A 349 -70.12 20.07 -36.59
N LYS A 350 -69.88 21.16 -37.35
CA LYS A 350 -68.54 21.49 -37.87
C LYS A 350 -67.51 21.69 -36.77
N LYS A 351 -67.88 22.39 -35.69
CA LYS A 351 -67.00 22.59 -34.53
C LYS A 351 -66.68 21.28 -33.82
N ILE A 352 -67.71 20.47 -33.52
CA ILE A 352 -67.55 19.16 -32.89
C ILE A 352 -66.64 18.27 -33.75
N GLU A 353 -66.85 18.24 -35.06
CA GLU A 353 -66.02 17.46 -35.97
C GLU A 353 -64.57 17.95 -36.01
N GLY A 354 -64.34 19.28 -36.03
CA GLY A 354 -63.01 19.85 -35.93
C GLY A 354 -62.27 19.50 -34.63
N VAL A 355 -62.98 19.50 -33.49
CA VAL A 355 -62.42 19.07 -32.20
C VAL A 355 -62.15 17.57 -32.18
N LYS A 356 -63.02 16.73 -32.74
CA LYS A 356 -62.80 15.28 -32.89
C LYS A 356 -61.55 14.96 -33.72
N ILE A 357 -61.34 15.67 -34.83
CA ILE A 357 -60.12 15.56 -35.64
C ILE A 357 -58.89 15.93 -34.80
N SER A 358 -58.98 16.98 -33.98
CA SER A 358 -57.88 17.41 -33.11
C SER A 358 -57.55 16.35 -32.05
N ILE A 359 -58.57 15.72 -31.44
CA ILE A 359 -58.41 14.58 -30.52
C ILE A 359 -57.74 13.40 -31.23
N HIS A 360 -58.19 13.05 -32.44
CA HIS A 360 -57.60 11.97 -33.21
C HIS A 360 -56.11 12.22 -33.53
N ASN A 361 -55.76 13.45 -33.89
CA ASN A 361 -54.37 13.85 -34.11
C ASN A 361 -53.53 13.72 -32.83
N LEU A 362 -54.07 14.10 -31.67
CA LEU A 362 -53.40 13.91 -30.38
C LEU A 362 -53.22 12.42 -30.04
N ASP A 363 -54.18 11.56 -30.38
CA ASP A 363 -54.05 10.11 -30.19
C ASP A 363 -52.94 9.52 -31.06
N MET A 364 -52.85 9.94 -32.31
CA MET A 364 -51.74 9.53 -33.19
C MET A 364 -50.39 10.04 -32.67
N GLN A 365 -50.32 11.29 -32.18
CA GLN A 365 -49.12 11.85 -31.57
C GLN A 365 -48.71 11.09 -30.31
N LEU A 366 -49.66 10.77 -29.42
CA LEU A 366 -49.39 10.03 -28.19
C LEU A 366 -48.90 8.62 -28.50
N GLN A 367 -49.49 7.93 -29.47
CA GLN A 367 -49.05 6.61 -29.88
C GLN A 367 -47.65 6.65 -30.50
N GLY A 368 -47.38 7.62 -31.38
CA GLY A 368 -46.05 7.81 -31.96
C GLY A 368 -44.99 8.13 -30.90
N LEU A 369 -45.32 8.95 -29.91
CA LEU A 369 -44.45 9.26 -28.78
C LEU A 369 -44.14 8.01 -27.94
N LYS A 370 -45.16 7.21 -27.60
CA LYS A 370 -44.97 5.96 -26.83
C LYS A 370 -44.05 4.98 -27.57
N ASN A 371 -44.27 4.80 -28.88
CA ASN A 371 -43.43 3.94 -29.70
C ASN A 371 -41.98 4.45 -29.74
N SER A 372 -41.78 5.76 -29.93
CA SER A 372 -40.45 6.36 -29.94
C SER A 372 -39.74 6.22 -28.59
N ILE A 373 -40.45 6.38 -27.48
CA ILE A 373 -39.89 6.15 -26.13
C ILE A 373 -39.49 4.68 -25.97
N ALA A 374 -40.36 3.75 -26.36
CA ALA A 374 -40.08 2.32 -26.27
C ALA A 374 -38.84 1.92 -27.08
N GLU A 375 -38.74 2.39 -28.33
CA GLU A 375 -37.56 2.16 -29.19
C GLU A 375 -36.28 2.69 -28.55
N ASN A 376 -36.30 3.93 -28.05
CA ASN A 376 -35.13 4.54 -27.41
C ASN A 376 -34.73 3.81 -26.12
N LEU A 377 -35.70 3.35 -25.32
CA LEU A 377 -35.43 2.54 -24.13
C LEU A 377 -34.70 1.25 -24.50
N VAL A 378 -35.14 0.56 -25.55
CA VAL A 378 -34.48 -0.67 -26.04
C VAL A 378 -33.08 -0.37 -26.58
N ILE A 379 -32.90 0.72 -27.32
CA ILE A 379 -31.58 1.15 -27.82
C ILE A 379 -30.62 1.41 -26.65
N HIS A 380 -31.06 2.16 -25.65
CA HIS A 380 -30.23 2.46 -24.48
C HIS A 380 -29.96 1.21 -23.62
N LEU A 381 -30.91 0.29 -23.53
CA LEU A 381 -30.73 -1.01 -22.86
C LEU A 381 -29.65 -1.84 -23.55
N LYS A 382 -29.75 -2.00 -24.87
CA LYS A 382 -28.73 -2.70 -25.69
C LYS A 382 -27.35 -2.05 -25.56
N SER A 383 -27.29 -0.72 -25.63
CA SER A 383 -26.05 0.02 -25.46
C SER A 383 -25.42 -0.20 -24.07
N LYS A 384 -26.23 -0.27 -23.02
CA LYS A 384 -25.75 -0.57 -21.67
C LYS A 384 -25.19 -1.99 -21.54
N ILE A 385 -25.88 -2.98 -22.11
CA ILE A 385 -25.41 -4.37 -22.15
C ILE A 385 -24.04 -4.44 -22.85
N GLN A 386 -23.93 -3.83 -24.04
CA GLN A 386 -22.69 -3.81 -24.81
C GLN A 386 -21.52 -3.14 -24.07
N ASP A 387 -21.78 -2.04 -23.37
CA ASP A 387 -20.78 -1.35 -22.54
C ASP A 387 -20.29 -2.26 -21.40
N LEU A 388 -21.21 -2.93 -20.70
CA LEU A 388 -20.85 -3.89 -19.64
C LEU A 388 -20.07 -5.09 -20.18
N GLU A 389 -20.47 -5.66 -21.32
CA GLU A 389 -19.75 -6.75 -21.98
C GLU A 389 -18.33 -6.34 -22.40
N SER A 390 -18.17 -5.12 -22.91
CA SER A 390 -16.85 -4.55 -23.26
C SER A 390 -15.97 -4.38 -22.02
N GLN A 391 -16.54 -3.91 -20.91
CA GLN A 391 -15.83 -3.81 -19.63
C GLN A 391 -15.44 -5.18 -19.08
N ILE A 392 -16.33 -6.19 -19.18
CA ILE A 392 -16.02 -7.57 -18.79
C ILE A 392 -14.86 -8.11 -19.64
N HIS A 393 -14.89 -7.90 -20.95
CA HIS A 393 -13.81 -8.33 -21.85
C HIS A 393 -12.47 -7.71 -21.46
N SER A 394 -12.42 -6.39 -21.27
CA SER A 394 -11.21 -5.69 -20.80
C SER A 394 -10.70 -6.25 -19.47
N LEU A 395 -11.59 -6.52 -18.52
CA LEU A 395 -11.22 -7.08 -17.21
C LEU A 395 -10.71 -8.51 -17.31
N ASN A 396 -11.24 -9.32 -18.24
CA ASN A 396 -10.76 -10.68 -18.48
C ASN A 396 -9.35 -10.66 -19.08
N VAL A 397 -9.07 -9.77 -20.04
CA VAL A 397 -7.72 -9.60 -20.60
C VAL A 397 -6.71 -9.24 -19.49
N GLU A 398 -7.05 -8.25 -18.65
CA GLU A 398 -6.19 -7.89 -17.51
C GLU A 398 -6.04 -9.03 -16.48
N LEU A 399 -7.04 -9.88 -16.34
CA LEU A 399 -7.00 -11.04 -15.44
C LEU A 399 -6.07 -12.13 -16.00
N ASP A 400 -6.15 -12.41 -17.30
CA ASP A 400 -5.30 -13.38 -17.98
C ASP A 400 -3.83 -12.98 -17.88
N ASP A 401 -3.51 -11.71 -18.13
CA ASP A 401 -2.15 -11.16 -17.97
C ASP A 401 -1.61 -11.38 -16.54
N LEU A 402 -2.43 -11.13 -15.52
CA LEU A 402 -2.04 -11.34 -14.11
C LEU A 402 -1.85 -12.82 -13.77
N ILE A 403 -2.64 -13.70 -14.36
CA ILE A 403 -2.51 -15.15 -14.18
C ILE A 403 -1.22 -15.64 -14.85
N GLU A 404 -0.94 -15.23 -16.08
CA GLU A 404 0.29 -15.58 -16.79
C GLU A 404 1.54 -15.11 -16.03
N GLU A 405 1.55 -13.86 -15.55
CA GLU A 405 2.65 -13.32 -14.75
C GLU A 405 2.88 -14.16 -13.48
N LYS A 406 1.80 -14.63 -12.84
CA LYS A 406 1.87 -15.48 -11.65
C LYS A 406 2.41 -16.87 -11.97
N VAL A 407 1.95 -17.51 -13.04
CA VAL A 407 2.43 -18.85 -13.46
C VAL A 407 3.91 -18.80 -13.81
N GLY A 408 4.35 -17.77 -14.56
CA GLY A 408 5.77 -17.55 -14.85
C GLY A 408 6.62 -17.44 -13.59
N LYS A 409 6.18 -16.64 -12.61
CA LYS A 409 6.88 -16.50 -11.31
C LYS A 409 6.90 -17.79 -10.48
N GLN A 410 5.86 -18.62 -10.55
CA GLN A 410 5.83 -19.92 -9.87
C GLN A 410 6.81 -20.92 -10.47
N GLN A 411 6.95 -20.96 -11.80
CA GLN A 411 7.94 -21.80 -12.48
C GLN A 411 9.38 -21.40 -12.12
N THR A 412 9.68 -20.09 -12.08
CA THR A 412 11.00 -19.61 -11.63
C THR A 412 11.29 -19.99 -10.17
N ARG A 413 10.29 -19.94 -9.29
CA ARG A 413 10.43 -20.36 -7.88
C ARG A 413 10.77 -21.84 -7.74
N GLN A 414 10.16 -22.70 -8.55
CA GLN A 414 10.42 -24.14 -8.51
C GLN A 414 11.85 -24.47 -8.96
N PHE A 415 12.39 -23.71 -9.92
CA PHE A 415 13.77 -23.84 -10.39
C PHE A 415 14.83 -23.36 -9.39
N ILE A 416 14.49 -22.39 -8.52
CA ILE A 416 15.38 -21.88 -7.47
C ILE A 416 15.38 -22.79 -6.22
N LEU A 417 14.33 -23.59 -6.04
CA LEU A 417 14.17 -24.50 -4.89
C LEU A 417 14.76 -25.90 -5.11
N THR A 418 15.10 -26.26 -6.35
CA THR A 418 15.84 -27.46 -6.76
C THR A 418 17.32 -27.15 -6.92
#